data_AF-A0A846MMA1-F1
#
_entry.id   AF-A0A846MMA1-F1
#
_cell.length_a   1.000
_cell.length_b   1.000
_cell.length_c   1.000
_cell.angle_alpha   90.00
_cell.angle_beta   90.00
_cell.angle_gamma   90.00
#
_symmetry.space_group_name_H-M   'P 1'
#
loop_
_entity.id
_entity.type
_entity.pdbx_description
1 polymer ?
#
loop_
_entity_poly.entity_id
_entity_poly.type
_entity_poly.pdbx_seq_one_letter_code
_entity_poly.pdbx_strand_id
1 'polypeptide(L)'
;MLRTFSFCFTFIAALLLSCQSTRHAKGQGAALKNGTSSMNATLPADFSITLIENQGMLPVYSTIFISAEECYFEEYEYMAHRRNAFKLSPEQLHRIWQTLQNNAFEHIESEKHNIADRGGISLFVQHNGKKTKLYDVGSYVLKDEWRKQFYEIVTVIKEMTDEALRQEKVRVQIHIASSITSTDYILGVFVRGGVNYNSEKEGKKSSLTMDLLPGDHVLSATLQENTQPPYSRKTVAHLMSPFSVSGDKEQAFTLNYVNGNLVLK
;
A
#
# COMPACT_ATOMS: atom_id res chain seq x y z
N MET A 1 -36.26 17.46 -1.76
CA MET A 1 -36.64 16.04 -1.72
C MET A 1 -35.39 15.21 -1.62
N LEU A 2 -35.14 14.65 -0.43
CA LEU A 2 -34.01 13.78 -0.11
C LEU A 2 -34.15 12.43 -0.85
N ARG A 3 -33.06 11.97 -1.47
CA ARG A 3 -32.83 10.54 -1.72
C ARG A 3 -31.40 10.19 -1.33
N THR A 4 -31.27 9.74 -0.09
CA THR A 4 -30.15 8.99 0.45
C THR A 4 -30.13 7.59 -0.16
N PHE A 5 -29.10 7.25 -0.93
CA PHE A 5 -28.81 5.86 -1.29
C PHE A 5 -27.74 5.33 -0.34
N SER A 6 -28.21 4.60 0.66
CA SER A 6 -27.43 3.78 1.58
C SER A 6 -27.04 2.49 0.86
N PHE A 7 -25.76 2.31 0.55
CA PHE A 7 -25.25 1.02 0.08
C PHE A 7 -24.92 0.15 1.30
N CYS A 8 -25.87 -0.70 1.68
CA CYS A 8 -25.61 -1.91 2.48
C CYS A 8 -24.90 -2.94 1.58
N PHE A 9 -23.64 -3.25 1.85
CA PHE A 9 -22.98 -4.45 1.34
C PHE A 9 -23.00 -5.51 2.44
N THR A 10 -24.00 -6.39 2.40
CA THR A 10 -24.07 -7.60 3.24
C THR A 10 -23.64 -8.81 2.41
N PHE A 11 -22.41 -9.28 2.68
CA PHE A 11 -22.15 -10.64 3.16
C PHE A 11 -22.94 -11.82 2.54
N ILE A 12 -22.72 -12.17 1.27
CA ILE A 12 -22.98 -13.55 0.77
C ILE A 12 -21.95 -13.93 -0.29
N ALA A 13 -20.80 -14.47 0.15
CA ALA A 13 -19.89 -15.24 -0.72
C ALA A 13 -18.96 -16.18 0.07
N ALA A 14 -19.45 -16.80 1.16
CA ALA A 14 -18.63 -17.64 2.05
C ALA A 14 -18.89 -19.16 1.91
N LEU A 15 -19.49 -19.65 0.82
CA LEU A 15 -19.91 -21.06 0.74
C LEU A 15 -19.49 -21.84 -0.51
N LEU A 16 -18.57 -21.32 -1.32
CA LEU A 16 -18.01 -22.06 -2.47
C LEU A 16 -16.48 -22.26 -2.45
N LEU A 17 -15.80 -21.91 -1.33
CA LEU A 17 -14.36 -22.13 -1.16
C LEU A 17 -14.01 -23.39 -0.32
N SER A 18 -15.00 -24.16 0.13
CA SER A 18 -14.76 -25.31 1.03
C SER A 18 -14.26 -26.58 0.34
N CYS A 19 -14.20 -26.67 -0.99
CA CYS A 19 -13.82 -27.90 -1.69
C CYS A 19 -12.40 -27.94 -2.31
N GLN A 20 -11.59 -26.88 -2.19
CA GLN A 20 -10.17 -26.90 -2.63
C GLN A 20 -9.15 -26.91 -1.48
N SER A 21 -9.61 -26.89 -0.22
CA SER A 21 -8.74 -26.75 0.96
C SER A 21 -7.99 -28.03 1.39
N THR A 22 -8.23 -29.18 0.77
CA THR A 22 -7.67 -30.47 1.24
C THR A 22 -6.27 -30.79 0.71
N ARG A 23 -5.80 -30.13 -0.36
CA ARG A 23 -4.43 -30.35 -0.88
C ARG A 23 -3.37 -29.48 -0.19
N HIS A 24 -3.73 -28.31 0.33
CA HIS A 24 -2.78 -27.41 1.01
C HIS A 24 -2.50 -27.79 2.47
N ALA A 25 -3.42 -28.49 3.15
CA ALA A 25 -3.21 -28.94 4.54
C ALA A 25 -2.08 -29.99 4.68
N LYS A 26 -1.68 -30.66 3.57
CA LYS A 26 -0.59 -31.64 3.59
C LYS A 26 0.80 -31.01 3.76
N GLY A 27 1.02 -29.78 3.30
CA GLY A 27 2.30 -29.06 3.45
C GLY A 27 2.52 -28.56 4.89
N GLN A 28 1.49 -27.96 5.48
CA GLN A 28 1.53 -27.47 6.88
C GLN A 28 1.79 -28.60 7.88
N GLY A 29 1.09 -29.74 7.74
CA GLY A 29 1.22 -30.86 8.68
C GLY A 29 2.57 -31.59 8.62
N ALA A 30 3.30 -31.51 7.50
CA ALA A 30 4.60 -32.15 7.34
C ALA A 30 5.76 -31.25 7.84
N ALA A 31 5.69 -29.94 7.57
CA ALA A 31 6.70 -29.00 8.04
C ALA A 31 6.65 -28.80 9.56
N LEU A 32 5.45 -28.73 10.15
CA LEU A 32 5.27 -28.64 11.62
C LEU A 32 5.66 -29.93 12.36
N LYS A 33 5.74 -31.07 11.67
CA LYS A 33 6.09 -32.37 12.29
C LYS A 33 7.57 -32.70 12.25
N ASN A 34 8.36 -32.10 11.35
CA ASN A 34 9.74 -32.48 11.10
C ASN A 34 10.79 -31.40 11.46
N GLY A 35 10.36 -30.16 11.76
CA GLY A 35 11.25 -29.09 12.19
C GLY A 35 10.96 -28.63 13.61
N THR A 36 11.96 -28.61 14.49
CA THR A 36 11.90 -27.84 15.73
C THR A 36 11.86 -26.35 15.38
N SER A 37 10.66 -25.77 15.31
CA SER A 37 10.48 -24.31 15.24
C SER A 37 11.12 -23.67 16.46
N SER A 38 11.93 -22.63 16.22
CA SER A 38 12.56 -21.84 17.29
C SER A 38 11.68 -20.69 17.78
N MET A 39 10.47 -20.56 17.21
CA MET A 39 9.46 -19.59 17.62
C MET A 39 8.64 -20.11 18.81
N ASN A 40 9.03 -19.73 20.02
CA ASN A 40 8.30 -20.03 21.25
C ASN A 40 6.95 -19.31 21.33
N ALA A 41 5.99 -19.82 22.10
CA ALA A 41 4.65 -19.21 22.26
C ALA A 41 4.69 -17.73 22.72
N THR A 42 5.73 -17.34 23.46
CA THR A 42 5.90 -15.98 23.96
C THR A 42 6.63 -15.10 22.94
N LEU A 43 6.15 -13.86 22.77
CA LEU A 43 6.83 -12.83 21.99
C LEU A 43 8.22 -12.53 22.60
N PRO A 44 9.32 -12.67 21.85
CA PRO A 44 10.65 -12.43 22.39
C PRO A 44 10.97 -10.93 22.46
N ALA A 45 11.83 -10.57 23.41
CA ALA A 45 12.18 -9.17 23.68
C ALA A 45 12.91 -8.48 22.52
N ASP A 46 13.69 -9.23 21.74
CA ASP A 46 14.44 -8.74 20.57
C ASP A 46 13.64 -8.84 19.26
N PHE A 47 12.32 -9.04 19.35
CA PHE A 47 11.45 -9.19 18.18
C PHE A 47 11.44 -7.92 17.32
N SER A 48 11.72 -8.10 16.03
CA SER A 48 11.50 -7.06 15.03
C SER A 48 11.13 -7.63 13.68
N ILE A 49 10.41 -6.83 12.90
CA ILE A 49 10.05 -7.10 11.50
C ILE A 49 10.51 -5.94 10.64
N THR A 50 11.05 -6.26 9.46
CA THR A 50 11.16 -5.33 8.35
C THR A 50 10.47 -5.95 7.14
N LEU A 51 9.42 -5.32 6.64
CA LEU A 51 8.71 -5.69 5.42
C LEU A 51 9.00 -4.63 4.36
N ILE A 52 9.58 -5.02 3.24
CA ILE A 52 9.91 -4.12 2.13
C ILE A 52 9.10 -4.54 0.91
N GLU A 53 8.46 -3.58 0.24
CA GLU A 53 7.75 -3.78 -1.02
C GLU A 53 8.35 -2.90 -2.10
N ASN A 54 8.77 -3.50 -3.22
CA ASN A 54 9.36 -2.82 -4.37
C ASN A 54 8.43 -2.92 -5.58
N GLN A 55 8.26 -1.82 -6.32
CA GLN A 55 7.46 -1.77 -7.56
C GLN A 55 8.32 -2.02 -8.82
N GLY A 56 9.40 -2.79 -8.66
CA GLY A 56 10.25 -3.26 -9.75
C GLY A 56 11.14 -2.21 -10.36
N MET A 57 10.92 -1.94 -11.63
CA MET A 57 11.72 -0.95 -12.39
C MET A 57 11.43 0.49 -11.97
N LEU A 58 10.34 0.74 -11.25
CA LEU A 58 10.00 2.07 -10.75
C LEU A 58 10.83 2.40 -9.50
N PRO A 59 11.30 3.65 -9.33
CA PRO A 59 12.01 4.11 -8.13
C PRO A 59 10.99 4.34 -7.01
N VAL A 60 10.33 3.26 -6.64
CA VAL A 60 9.14 3.25 -5.81
C VAL A 60 9.21 2.03 -4.88
N TYR A 61 9.33 2.30 -3.59
CA TYR A 61 9.36 1.25 -2.57
C TYR A 61 8.75 1.75 -1.26
N SER A 62 8.33 0.81 -0.43
CA SER A 62 7.92 1.07 0.95
C SER A 62 8.56 0.09 1.91
N THR A 63 8.78 0.55 3.13
CA THR A 63 9.33 -0.22 4.23
C THR A 63 8.43 -0.06 5.44
N ILE A 64 7.98 -1.17 6.02
CA ILE A 64 7.35 -1.22 7.33
C ILE A 64 8.36 -1.83 8.29
N PHE A 65 8.73 -1.08 9.32
CA PHE A 65 9.53 -1.59 10.43
C PHE A 65 8.67 -1.64 11.69
N ILE A 66 8.74 -2.76 12.39
CA ILE A 66 7.97 -3.01 13.62
C ILE A 66 8.91 -3.61 14.65
N SER A 67 8.93 -3.04 15.85
CA SER A 67 9.53 -3.59 17.06
C SER A 67 8.73 -3.13 18.28
N ALA A 68 9.07 -3.61 19.46
CA ALA A 68 8.45 -3.14 20.70
C ALA A 68 8.75 -1.66 21.00
N GLU A 69 9.91 -1.16 20.57
CA GLU A 69 10.40 0.19 20.90
C GLU A 69 10.03 1.22 19.82
N GLU A 70 10.10 0.81 18.56
CA GLU A 70 9.89 1.68 17.41
C GLU A 70 9.09 0.97 16.32
N CYS A 71 8.13 1.69 15.73
CA CYS A 71 7.51 1.32 14.48
C CYS A 71 7.53 2.51 13.52
N TYR A 72 7.81 2.25 12.24
CA TYR A 72 7.71 3.26 11.21
C TYR A 72 7.28 2.68 9.87
N PHE A 73 6.58 3.51 9.11
CA PHE A 73 6.32 3.32 7.69
C PHE A 73 7.13 4.33 6.92
N GLU A 74 7.97 3.84 6.02
CA GLU A 74 8.80 4.65 5.16
C GLU A 74 8.41 4.38 3.71
N GLU A 75 8.28 5.44 2.93
CA GLU A 75 7.92 5.35 1.53
C GLU A 75 8.81 6.27 0.71
N TYR A 76 9.28 5.71 -0.40
CA TYR A 76 10.00 6.43 -1.41
C TYR A 76 9.22 6.37 -2.72
N GLU A 77 9.00 7.53 -3.31
CA GLU A 77 8.31 7.69 -4.57
C GLU A 77 8.96 8.82 -5.37
N TYR A 78 9.77 8.46 -6.36
CA TYR A 78 10.47 9.40 -7.24
C TYR A 78 11.31 10.44 -6.47
N MET A 79 10.73 11.59 -6.16
CA MET A 79 11.35 12.74 -5.48
C MET A 79 10.88 12.92 -4.04
N ALA A 80 9.90 12.14 -3.58
CA ALA A 80 9.37 12.21 -2.22
C ALA A 80 9.86 11.01 -1.41
N HIS A 81 10.47 11.30 -0.27
CA HIS A 81 10.83 10.31 0.74
C HIS A 81 10.19 10.73 2.06
N ARG A 82 9.32 9.87 2.60
CA ARG A 82 8.60 10.13 3.85
C ARG A 82 8.80 8.97 4.81
N ARG A 83 8.85 9.30 6.10
CA ARG A 83 8.88 8.34 7.20
C ARG A 83 7.90 8.79 8.27
N ASN A 84 6.89 7.95 8.50
CA ASN A 84 5.84 8.17 9.47
C ASN A 84 6.02 7.17 10.62
N ALA A 85 6.31 7.68 11.81
CA ALA A 85 6.34 6.86 13.01
C ALA A 85 4.91 6.49 13.43
N PHE A 86 4.74 5.29 13.97
CA PHE A 86 3.49 4.85 14.58
C PHE A 86 3.77 3.96 15.78
N LYS A 87 2.72 3.51 16.46
CA LYS A 87 2.82 2.57 17.58
C LYS A 87 1.84 1.43 17.39
N LEU A 88 2.26 0.23 17.79
CA LEU A 88 1.40 -0.93 17.93
C LEU A 88 1.22 -1.27 19.41
N SER A 89 0.03 -1.71 19.78
CA SER A 89 -0.22 -2.22 21.12
C SER A 89 0.48 -3.58 21.33
N PRO A 90 0.72 -3.99 22.59
CA PRO A 90 1.24 -5.32 22.89
C PRO A 90 0.41 -6.46 22.26
N GLU A 91 -0.91 -6.31 22.21
CA GLU A 91 -1.82 -7.27 21.60
C GLU A 91 -1.64 -7.35 20.09
N GLN A 92 -1.42 -6.22 19.41
CA GLN A 92 -1.14 -6.18 17.98
C GLN A 92 0.20 -6.86 17.66
N LEU A 93 1.24 -6.60 18.45
CA LEU A 93 2.54 -7.26 18.32
C LEU A 93 2.42 -8.77 18.54
N HIS A 94 1.66 -9.18 19.56
CA HIS A 94 1.43 -10.60 19.83
C HIS A 94 0.64 -11.28 18.70
N ARG A 95 -0.36 -10.60 18.11
CA ARG A 95 -1.09 -11.11 16.95
C ARG A 95 -0.17 -11.33 15.75
N ILE A 96 0.70 -10.38 15.44
CA ILE A 96 1.68 -10.52 14.36
C ILE A 96 2.59 -11.74 14.63
N TRP A 97 3.08 -11.88 15.87
CA TRP A 97 3.90 -13.03 16.28
C TRP A 97 3.17 -14.37 16.10
N GLN A 98 1.93 -14.46 16.59
CA GLN A 98 1.09 -15.65 16.41
C GLN A 98 0.86 -15.95 14.92
N THR A 99 0.65 -14.94 14.08
CA THR A 99 0.50 -15.13 12.64
C THR A 99 1.75 -15.74 12.01
N LEU A 100 2.95 -15.31 12.39
CA LEU A 100 4.20 -15.91 11.92
C LEU A 100 4.30 -17.39 12.31
N GLN A 101 3.93 -17.72 13.55
CA GLN A 101 3.96 -19.10 14.05
C GLN A 101 2.96 -20.00 13.32
N ASN A 102 1.71 -19.56 13.22
CA ASN A 102 0.62 -20.30 12.59
C ASN A 102 0.87 -20.55 11.10
N ASN A 103 1.68 -19.69 10.47
CA ASN A 103 2.05 -19.79 9.07
C ASN A 103 3.44 -20.39 8.84
N ALA A 104 4.04 -20.99 9.87
CA ALA A 104 5.33 -21.67 9.80
C ALA A 104 6.42 -20.82 9.13
N PHE A 105 6.50 -19.53 9.47
CA PHE A 105 7.36 -18.55 8.82
C PHE A 105 8.83 -19.01 8.65
N GLU A 106 9.40 -19.69 9.65
CA GLU A 106 10.78 -20.19 9.61
C GLU A 106 11.02 -21.34 8.60
N HIS A 107 9.96 -21.88 8.00
CA HIS A 107 10.00 -22.98 7.05
C HIS A 107 9.54 -22.57 5.65
N ILE A 108 9.15 -21.30 5.47
CA ILE A 108 8.84 -20.76 4.15
C ILE A 108 10.13 -20.72 3.33
N GLU A 109 10.05 -21.25 2.11
CA GLU A 109 11.18 -21.34 1.21
C GLU A 109 10.92 -20.57 -0.09
N SER A 110 11.97 -19.88 -0.54
CA SER A 110 12.06 -19.30 -1.88
C SER A 110 13.05 -20.09 -2.72
N GLU A 111 12.86 -20.05 -4.04
CA GLU A 111 13.75 -20.64 -5.02
C GLU A 111 14.23 -19.57 -6.01
N LYS A 112 15.40 -19.83 -6.60
CA LYS A 112 16.02 -18.88 -7.52
C LYS A 112 15.46 -19.06 -8.93
N HIS A 113 14.91 -17.99 -9.50
CA HIS A 113 14.43 -17.91 -10.87
C HIS A 113 15.21 -16.86 -11.66
N ASN A 114 15.23 -17.01 -12.99
CA ASN A 114 15.83 -16.01 -13.88
C ASN A 114 14.78 -14.99 -14.32
N ILE A 115 14.41 -14.09 -13.40
CA ILE A 115 13.45 -13.01 -13.64
C ILE A 115 14.20 -11.68 -13.66
N ALA A 116 13.93 -10.87 -14.69
CA ALA A 116 14.56 -9.56 -14.89
C ALA A 116 13.87 -8.43 -14.10
N ASP A 117 12.60 -8.61 -13.75
CA ASP A 117 11.85 -7.66 -12.92
C ASP A 117 12.35 -7.73 -11.47
N ARG A 118 12.40 -6.58 -10.81
CA ARG A 118 12.90 -6.38 -9.44
C ARG A 118 11.76 -6.16 -8.43
N GLY A 119 10.51 -6.29 -8.88
CA GLY A 119 9.33 -6.05 -8.06
C GLY A 119 9.10 -7.18 -7.08
N GLY A 120 8.42 -6.88 -5.98
CA GLY A 120 8.02 -7.88 -5.00
C GLY A 120 8.28 -7.50 -3.56
N ILE A 121 8.20 -8.50 -2.69
CA ILE A 121 8.13 -8.33 -1.24
C ILE A 121 9.30 -9.05 -0.58
N SER A 122 9.99 -8.36 0.33
CA SER A 122 10.99 -8.96 1.22
C SER A 122 10.52 -8.86 2.66
N LEU A 123 10.65 -9.94 3.41
CA LEU A 123 10.30 -9.98 4.82
C LEU A 123 11.49 -10.46 5.64
N PHE A 124 11.92 -9.62 6.57
CA PHE A 124 12.99 -9.91 7.51
C PHE A 124 12.39 -9.95 8.90
N VAL A 125 12.63 -11.03 9.64
CA VAL A 125 12.19 -11.16 11.03
C VAL A 125 13.40 -11.51 11.87
N GLN A 126 13.59 -10.76 12.95
CA GLN A 126 14.58 -11.05 13.99
C GLN A 126 13.86 -11.47 15.26
N HIS A 127 14.32 -12.57 15.87
CA HIS A 127 13.83 -13.07 17.14
C HIS A 127 14.84 -14.05 17.77
N ASN A 128 14.96 -14.05 19.10
CA ASN A 128 15.85 -14.94 19.85
C ASN A 128 17.30 -14.97 19.31
N GLY A 129 17.83 -13.82 18.87
CA GLY A 129 19.15 -13.67 18.25
C GLY A 129 19.27 -14.24 16.83
N LYS A 130 18.20 -14.79 16.25
CA LYS A 130 18.14 -15.32 14.89
C LYS A 130 17.50 -14.30 13.95
N LYS A 131 18.05 -14.17 12.74
CA LYS A 131 17.48 -13.37 11.66
C LYS A 131 17.12 -14.26 10.48
N THR A 132 15.84 -14.31 10.15
CA THR A 132 15.30 -15.05 8.99
C THR A 132 14.91 -14.04 7.92
N LYS A 133 15.25 -14.34 6.66
CA LYS A 133 15.00 -13.46 5.51
C LYS A 133 14.25 -14.24 4.44
N LEU A 134 13.12 -13.71 3.99
CA LEU A 134 12.32 -14.28 2.90
C LEU A 134 12.20 -13.26 1.77
N TYR A 135 12.25 -13.76 0.56
CA TYR A 135 12.22 -12.96 -0.66
C TYR A 135 11.19 -13.54 -1.62
N ASP A 136 10.21 -12.73 -1.97
CA ASP A 136 9.35 -12.90 -3.15
C ASP A 136 9.60 -11.70 -4.05
N VAL A 137 10.85 -11.52 -4.47
CA VAL A 137 11.35 -10.34 -5.18
C VAL A 137 12.52 -10.70 -6.08
N GLY A 138 12.57 -10.08 -7.27
CA GLY A 138 13.70 -10.23 -8.17
C GLY A 138 13.88 -11.68 -8.63
N SER A 139 15.10 -12.18 -8.47
CA SER A 139 15.46 -13.56 -8.82
C SER A 139 15.06 -14.60 -7.76
N TYR A 140 14.37 -14.22 -6.68
CA TYR A 140 13.93 -15.16 -5.64
C TYR A 140 12.40 -15.13 -5.55
N VAL A 141 11.78 -16.27 -5.82
CA VAL A 141 10.32 -16.42 -5.83
C VAL A 141 9.94 -17.46 -4.80
N LEU A 142 8.86 -17.23 -4.07
CA LEU A 142 8.33 -18.22 -3.15
C LEU A 142 7.92 -19.50 -3.88
N LYS A 143 8.25 -20.66 -3.29
CA LYS A 143 7.66 -21.92 -3.77
C LYS A 143 6.15 -21.87 -3.60
N ASP A 144 5.42 -22.42 -4.58
CA ASP A 144 3.95 -22.28 -4.66
C ASP A 144 3.21 -22.77 -3.40
N GLU A 145 3.74 -23.81 -2.74
CA GLU A 145 3.18 -24.38 -1.50
C GLU A 145 3.23 -23.45 -0.29
N TRP A 146 4.09 -22.42 -0.31
CA TRP A 146 4.28 -21.45 0.76
C TRP A 146 3.66 -20.08 0.50
N ARG A 147 3.22 -19.79 -0.74
CA ARG A 147 2.67 -18.49 -1.12
C ARG A 147 1.54 -18.05 -0.20
N LYS A 148 0.57 -18.93 0.07
CA LYS A 148 -0.59 -18.62 0.91
C LYS A 148 -0.16 -18.12 2.30
N GLN A 149 0.70 -18.88 2.95
CA GLN A 149 1.21 -18.62 4.30
C GLN A 149 1.98 -17.30 4.35
N PHE A 150 2.83 -17.05 3.35
CA PHE A 150 3.57 -15.80 3.23
C PHE A 150 2.63 -14.59 3.08
N TYR A 151 1.66 -14.65 2.16
CA TYR A 151 0.75 -13.54 1.93
C TYR A 151 -0.23 -13.32 3.08
N GLU A 152 -0.57 -14.35 3.86
CA GLU A 152 -1.30 -14.18 5.12
C GLU A 152 -0.49 -13.37 6.16
N ILE A 153 0.80 -13.66 6.30
CA ILE A 153 1.70 -12.89 7.17
C ILE A 153 1.78 -11.43 6.71
N VAL A 154 2.05 -11.21 5.43
CA VAL A 154 2.14 -9.86 4.83
C VAL A 154 0.84 -9.09 5.04
N THR A 155 -0.30 -9.74 4.83
CA THR A 155 -1.62 -9.12 5.00
C THR A 155 -1.83 -8.64 6.43
N VAL A 156 -1.56 -9.48 7.44
CA VAL A 156 -1.72 -9.08 8.85
C VAL A 156 -0.79 -7.92 9.22
N ILE A 157 0.46 -7.93 8.75
CA ILE A 157 1.40 -6.81 9.00
C ILE A 157 0.85 -5.51 8.39
N LYS A 158 0.39 -5.55 7.14
CA LYS A 158 -0.18 -4.39 6.44
C LYS A 158 -1.45 -3.89 7.13
N GLU A 159 -2.39 -4.78 7.48
CA GLU A 159 -3.62 -4.42 8.19
C GLU A 159 -3.34 -3.70 9.52
N MET A 160 -2.42 -4.23 10.33
CA MET A 160 -2.07 -3.61 11.62
C MET A 160 -1.43 -2.23 11.43
N THR A 161 -0.56 -2.11 10.42
CA THR A 161 0.11 -0.86 10.07
C THR A 161 -0.89 0.18 9.57
N ASP A 162 -1.78 -0.21 8.65
CA ASP A 162 -2.81 0.66 8.08
C ASP A 162 -3.80 1.15 9.14
N GLU A 163 -4.19 0.28 10.08
CA GLU A 163 -5.05 0.67 11.20
C GLU A 163 -4.35 1.68 12.11
N ALA A 164 -3.09 1.44 12.47
CA ALA A 164 -2.30 2.37 13.29
C ALA A 164 -2.10 3.73 12.61
N LEU A 165 -1.80 3.72 11.32
CA LEU A 165 -1.56 4.93 10.53
C LEU A 165 -2.83 5.68 10.16
N ARG A 166 -4.02 5.05 10.21
CA ARG A 166 -5.29 5.70 9.85
C ARG A 166 -5.55 6.94 10.68
N GLN A 167 -5.21 6.91 11.96
CA GLN A 167 -5.43 8.03 12.89
C GLN A 167 -4.46 9.19 12.65
N GLU A 168 -3.35 8.93 11.97
CA GLU A 168 -2.33 9.93 11.64
C GLU A 168 -2.59 10.61 10.28
N LYS A 169 -3.59 10.14 9.52
CA LYS A 169 -3.90 10.74 8.22
C LYS A 169 -4.57 12.10 8.38
N VAL A 170 -4.15 13.00 7.51
CA VAL A 170 -4.64 14.36 7.37
C VAL A 170 -5.55 14.45 6.16
N ARG A 171 -6.69 15.12 6.34
CA ARG A 171 -7.60 15.40 5.24
C ARG A 171 -7.01 16.48 4.35
N VAL A 172 -6.82 16.16 3.09
CA VAL A 172 -6.35 17.08 2.06
C VAL A 172 -7.44 17.30 1.03
N GLN A 173 -7.71 18.58 0.73
CA GLN A 173 -8.63 18.99 -0.31
C GLN A 173 -7.86 19.67 -1.45
N ILE A 174 -8.14 19.28 -2.69
CA ILE A 174 -7.62 19.93 -3.89
C ILE A 174 -8.80 20.57 -4.61
N HIS A 175 -8.91 21.88 -4.51
CA HIS A 175 -9.87 22.66 -5.28
C HIS A 175 -9.44 22.70 -6.75
N ILE A 176 -10.36 22.37 -7.64
CA ILE A 176 -10.15 22.42 -9.09
C ILE A 176 -10.76 23.73 -9.58
N ALA A 177 -9.90 24.65 -10.01
CA ALA A 177 -10.32 25.98 -10.43
C ALA A 177 -11.24 25.93 -11.66
N SER A 178 -12.08 26.97 -11.81
CA SER A 178 -12.96 27.14 -12.97
C SER A 178 -12.19 27.15 -14.29
N SER A 179 -10.94 27.66 -14.29
CA SER A 179 -10.03 27.62 -15.44
C SER A 179 -9.78 26.22 -16.00
N ILE A 180 -10.08 25.17 -15.23
CA ILE A 180 -10.06 23.77 -15.67
C ILE A 180 -11.49 23.26 -15.89
N THR A 181 -12.37 23.43 -14.91
CA THR A 181 -13.72 22.81 -14.95
C THR A 181 -14.61 23.37 -16.06
N SER A 182 -14.36 24.60 -16.52
CA SER A 182 -15.09 25.21 -17.64
C SER A 182 -14.54 24.83 -19.02
N THR A 183 -13.39 24.17 -19.12
CA THR A 183 -12.78 23.75 -20.40
C THR A 183 -13.36 22.42 -20.88
N ASP A 184 -13.34 22.12 -22.17
CA ASP A 184 -13.75 20.81 -22.68
C ASP A 184 -12.70 19.70 -22.47
N TYR A 185 -11.60 20.00 -21.78
CA TYR A 185 -10.54 19.04 -21.51
C TYR A 185 -10.93 17.99 -20.48
N ILE A 186 -10.28 16.85 -20.58
CA ILE A 186 -10.33 15.77 -19.59
C ILE A 186 -9.18 15.98 -18.61
N LEU A 187 -9.52 16.05 -17.32
CA LEU A 187 -8.57 16.15 -16.23
C LEU A 187 -8.32 14.75 -15.64
N GLY A 188 -7.06 14.33 -15.61
CA GLY A 188 -6.56 13.27 -14.75
C GLY A 188 -5.80 13.86 -13.57
N VAL A 189 -6.05 13.37 -12.35
CA VAL A 189 -5.25 13.72 -11.16
C VAL A 189 -4.87 12.44 -10.43
N PHE A 190 -3.60 12.31 -10.10
CA PHE A 190 -3.06 11.21 -9.32
C PHE A 190 -2.20 11.75 -8.18
N VAL A 191 -2.50 11.28 -6.96
CA VAL A 191 -1.69 11.44 -5.75
C VAL A 191 -1.61 10.07 -5.10
N ARG A 192 -0.42 9.49 -5.00
CA ARG A 192 -0.25 8.16 -4.41
C ARG A 192 -0.64 8.15 -2.93
N GLY A 193 -1.29 7.07 -2.52
CA GLY A 193 -1.86 6.95 -1.17
C GLY A 193 -3.11 7.82 -0.94
N GLY A 194 -3.48 8.68 -1.91
CA GLY A 194 -4.63 9.58 -1.85
C GLY A 194 -5.67 9.30 -2.93
N VAL A 195 -5.53 9.94 -4.09
CA VAL A 195 -6.57 9.99 -5.13
C VAL A 195 -6.06 9.50 -6.49
N ASN A 196 -6.94 8.81 -7.23
CA ASN A 196 -6.81 8.59 -8.66
C ASN A 196 -8.13 9.01 -9.33
N TYR A 197 -8.14 10.22 -9.88
CA TYR A 197 -9.32 10.87 -10.42
C TYR A 197 -9.23 11.01 -11.93
N ASN A 198 -10.34 10.74 -12.61
CA ASN A 198 -10.49 10.98 -14.04
C ASN A 198 -11.85 11.61 -14.35
N SER A 199 -11.84 12.84 -14.89
CA SER A 199 -13.07 13.61 -15.10
C SER A 199 -13.98 13.07 -16.19
N GLU A 200 -13.49 12.24 -17.11
CA GLU A 200 -14.32 11.57 -18.10
C GLU A 200 -15.17 10.48 -17.44
N LYS A 201 -14.57 9.70 -16.54
CA LYS A 201 -15.25 8.59 -15.85
C LYS A 201 -16.17 9.07 -14.73
N GLU A 202 -15.74 10.09 -14.00
CA GLU A 202 -16.38 10.53 -12.76
C GLU A 202 -17.15 11.85 -12.90
N GLY A 203 -17.10 12.48 -14.07
CA GLY A 203 -17.57 13.85 -14.27
C GLY A 203 -16.63 14.89 -13.67
N LYS A 204 -16.80 16.16 -14.09
CA LYS A 204 -16.00 17.27 -13.58
C LYS A 204 -16.41 17.60 -12.14
N LYS A 205 -15.42 17.65 -11.25
CA LYS A 205 -15.60 18.03 -9.84
C LYS A 205 -14.93 19.38 -9.60
N SER A 206 -15.46 20.16 -8.67
CA SER A 206 -14.82 21.40 -8.17
C SER A 206 -13.80 21.14 -7.06
N SER A 207 -13.79 19.92 -6.49
CA SER A 207 -12.80 19.53 -5.49
C SER A 207 -12.59 18.03 -5.45
N LEU A 208 -11.38 17.62 -5.06
CA LEU A 208 -11.01 16.26 -4.70
C LEU A 208 -10.64 16.23 -3.22
N THR A 209 -11.12 15.25 -2.47
CA THR A 209 -10.76 15.04 -1.06
C THR A 209 -10.06 13.71 -0.91
N MET A 210 -9.00 13.68 -0.12
CA MET A 210 -8.20 12.49 0.16
C MET A 210 -7.64 12.56 1.59
N ASP A 211 -7.30 11.42 2.17
CA ASP A 211 -6.66 11.35 3.48
C ASP A 211 -5.20 10.86 3.28
N LEU A 212 -4.22 11.72 3.56
CA LEU A 212 -2.80 11.48 3.34
C LEU A 212 -2.02 11.45 4.65
N LEU A 213 -0.94 10.68 4.70
CA LEU A 213 0.01 10.80 5.82
C LEU A 213 0.79 12.12 5.74
N PRO A 214 1.20 12.72 6.88
CA PRO A 214 2.08 13.87 6.88
C PRO A 214 3.40 13.57 6.14
N GLY A 215 3.98 14.60 5.52
CA GLY A 215 5.22 14.52 4.76
C GLY A 215 5.06 14.98 3.31
N ASP A 216 6.08 14.72 2.51
CA ASP A 216 6.13 15.15 1.12
C ASP A 216 5.39 14.17 0.20
N HIS A 217 4.64 14.74 -0.75
CA HIS A 217 3.84 14.06 -1.75
C HIS A 217 4.09 14.65 -3.12
N VAL A 218 3.75 13.89 -4.17
CA VAL A 218 3.77 14.37 -5.55
C VAL A 218 2.37 14.27 -6.13
N LEU A 219 1.88 15.39 -6.65
CA LEU A 219 0.68 15.44 -7.46
C LEU A 219 1.06 15.37 -8.94
N SER A 220 0.50 14.40 -9.65
CA SER A 220 0.53 14.34 -11.12
C SER A 220 -0.83 14.73 -11.66
N ALA A 221 -0.90 15.75 -12.51
CA ALA A 221 -2.13 16.15 -13.17
C ALA A 221 -1.94 16.30 -14.68
N THR A 222 -2.89 15.81 -15.47
CA THR A 222 -2.89 15.88 -16.92
C THR A 222 -4.18 16.51 -17.42
N LEU A 223 -4.06 17.44 -18.38
CA LEU A 223 -5.17 17.88 -19.20
C LEU A 223 -5.03 17.32 -20.59
N GLN A 224 -6.07 16.67 -21.08
CA GLN A 224 -6.11 16.05 -22.39
C GLN A 224 -7.29 16.57 -23.21
N GLU A 225 -7.11 16.65 -24.53
CA GLU A 225 -8.22 16.91 -25.45
C GLU A 225 -9.31 15.85 -25.29
N ASN A 226 -10.58 16.26 -25.29
CA ASN A 226 -11.70 15.33 -25.31
C ASN A 226 -12.06 14.91 -26.73
N THR A 227 -11.12 14.25 -27.40
CA THR A 227 -11.31 13.71 -28.75
C THR A 227 -11.57 12.21 -28.71
N GLN A 228 -12.27 11.73 -29.74
CA GLN A 228 -12.45 10.32 -30.02
C GLN A 228 -11.60 9.95 -31.23
N PRO A 229 -10.93 8.78 -31.20
CA PRO A 229 -10.91 7.79 -30.12
C PRO A 229 -9.95 8.16 -28.97
N PRO A 230 -10.07 7.57 -27.76
CA PRO A 230 -9.31 8.01 -26.58
C PRO A 230 -7.79 7.92 -26.72
N TYR A 231 -7.28 6.99 -27.52
CA TYR A 231 -5.85 6.83 -27.78
C TYR A 231 -5.25 7.92 -28.69
N SER A 232 -6.09 8.76 -29.31
CA SER A 232 -5.65 9.87 -30.16
C SER A 232 -5.54 11.21 -29.42
N ARG A 233 -5.92 11.23 -28.14
CA ARG A 233 -5.97 12.45 -27.34
C ARG A 233 -4.58 13.02 -27.13
N LYS A 234 -4.45 14.32 -27.37
CA LYS A 234 -3.22 15.05 -27.07
C LYS A 234 -3.23 15.54 -25.63
N THR A 235 -2.09 15.44 -24.97
CA THR A 235 -1.88 16.09 -23.67
C THR A 235 -1.61 17.56 -23.92
N VAL A 236 -2.47 18.42 -23.39
CA VAL A 236 -2.40 19.89 -23.55
C VAL A 236 -1.54 20.50 -22.44
N ALA A 237 -1.61 19.93 -21.24
CA ALA A 237 -0.77 20.31 -20.12
C ALA A 237 -0.54 19.12 -19.20
N HIS A 238 0.64 19.08 -18.59
CA HIS A 238 1.02 18.11 -17.57
C HIS A 238 1.73 18.83 -16.43
N LEU A 239 1.43 18.41 -15.21
CA LEU A 239 2.06 18.89 -13.98
C LEU A 239 2.53 17.68 -13.17
N MET A 240 3.77 17.75 -12.69
CA MET A 240 4.25 17.00 -11.54
C MET A 240 4.70 18.00 -10.50
N SER A 241 3.92 18.17 -9.42
CA SER A 241 4.20 19.14 -8.38
C SER A 241 4.44 18.44 -7.05
N PRO A 242 5.59 18.62 -6.39
CA PRO A 242 5.72 18.27 -5.00
C PRO A 242 4.82 19.19 -4.15
N PHE A 243 4.30 18.66 -3.05
CA PHE A 243 3.63 19.43 -1.99
C PHE A 243 3.81 18.70 -0.67
N SER A 244 3.79 19.44 0.44
CA SER A 244 3.99 18.89 1.77
C SER A 244 2.68 18.94 2.54
N VAL A 245 2.38 17.85 3.25
CA VAL A 245 1.23 17.74 4.17
C VAL A 245 1.79 17.87 5.58
N SER A 246 1.46 18.97 6.27
CA SER A 246 1.74 19.11 7.71
C SER A 246 0.87 18.15 8.55
N GLY A 247 1.16 18.02 9.85
CA GLY A 247 0.31 17.27 10.79
C GLY A 247 -1.00 17.97 11.19
N ASP A 248 -1.34 19.09 10.56
CA ASP A 248 -2.60 19.81 10.82
C ASP A 248 -3.80 19.00 10.29
N LYS A 249 -4.96 19.10 10.94
CA LYS A 249 -6.11 18.24 10.65
C LYS A 249 -6.67 18.36 9.22
N GLU A 250 -6.51 19.53 8.60
CA GLU A 250 -7.03 19.79 7.26
C GLU A 250 -6.12 20.75 6.49
N GLN A 251 -5.85 20.42 5.23
CA GLN A 251 -5.07 21.25 4.31
C GLN A 251 -5.77 21.34 2.95
N ALA A 252 -5.65 22.51 2.31
CA ALA A 252 -6.27 22.77 1.03
C ALA A 252 -5.26 23.35 0.03
N PHE A 253 -5.34 22.86 -1.20
CA PHE A 253 -4.56 23.32 -2.35
C PHE A 253 -5.51 23.66 -3.50
N THR A 254 -5.07 24.49 -4.44
CA THR A 254 -5.83 24.84 -5.64
C THR A 254 -5.04 24.50 -6.90
N LEU A 255 -5.62 23.62 -7.73
CA LEU A 255 -5.12 23.31 -9.06
C LEU A 255 -5.71 24.29 -10.08
N ASN A 256 -4.83 25.02 -10.75
CA ASN A 256 -5.17 26.06 -11.73
C ASN A 256 -4.63 25.70 -13.11
N TYR A 257 -5.24 26.28 -14.14
CA TYR A 257 -4.74 26.25 -15.52
C TYR A 257 -4.53 27.69 -15.99
N VAL A 258 -3.28 28.11 -16.13
CA VAL A 258 -2.89 29.51 -16.38
C VAL A 258 -1.85 29.52 -17.49
N ASN A 259 -2.10 30.30 -18.53
CA ASN A 259 -1.17 30.50 -19.66
C ASN A 259 -0.66 29.18 -20.25
N GLY A 260 -1.56 28.21 -20.47
CA GLY A 260 -1.22 26.91 -21.03
C GLY A 260 -0.59 25.92 -20.05
N ASN A 261 -0.41 26.27 -18.78
CA ASN A 261 0.26 25.42 -17.78
C ASN A 261 -0.66 25.09 -16.61
N LEU A 262 -0.52 23.87 -16.08
CA LEU A 262 -1.13 23.47 -14.81
C LEU A 262 -0.25 23.95 -13.66
N VAL A 263 -0.85 24.49 -12.59
CA VAL A 263 -0.14 24.98 -11.41
C VAL A 263 -0.90 24.60 -10.14
N LEU A 264 -0.20 24.01 -9.17
CA LEU A 264 -0.71 23.77 -7.82
C LEU A 264 -0.29 24.93 -6.91
N LYS A 265 -1.23 25.49 -6.15
CA LYS A 265 -1.00 26.57 -5.18
C LYS A 265 -1.56 26.21 -3.82
#